data_AF-A0A2H0FIF9-F1
#
_entry.id   AF-A0A2H0FIF9-F1
#
_cell.length_a   1.000
_cell.length_b   1.000
_cell.length_c   1.000
_cell.angle_alpha   90.00
_cell.angle_beta   90.00
_cell.angle_gamma   90.00
#
_symmetry.space_group_name_H-M   'P 1'
#
loop_
_entity.id
_entity.type
_entity.pdbx_description
1 polymer ?
#
loop_
_entity_poly.entity_id
_entity_poly.type
_entity_poly.pdbx_seq_one_letter_code
_entity_poly.pdbx_strand_id
1 'polypeptide(L)'
;MLSENREKFKKIEIKTGEFFSKLGPTPNQYTLISLFFAILAFYFLIKNPSTAKGGDERMFIDIDLILALIFFLLATLLDFIDGAVARFTQRETKKGAYLDTICDRYVEGIILLGFLFL
;
A
#
# COMPACT_ATOMS: atom_id res chain seq x y z
N MET A 1 11.99 11.53 18.67
CA MET A 1 11.54 10.26 18.07
C MET A 1 11.92 10.07 16.59
N LEU A 2 11.37 10.83 15.61
CA LEU A 2 11.79 10.66 14.19
C LEU A 2 13.20 11.22 13.87
N SER A 3 13.64 12.26 14.59
CA SER A 3 14.98 12.84 14.43
C SER A 3 16.12 11.94 14.95
N GLU A 4 15.89 11.19 16.02
CA GLU A 4 16.91 10.32 16.65
C GLU A 4 17.21 9.05 15.84
N ASN A 5 16.24 8.53 15.10
CA ASN A 5 16.40 7.32 14.29
C ASN A 5 16.50 7.59 12.78
N ARG A 6 16.66 8.87 12.37
CA ARG A 6 16.72 9.28 10.96
C ARG A 6 17.72 8.47 10.14
N GLU A 7 18.88 8.18 10.74
CA GLU A 7 19.93 7.36 10.11
C GLU A 7 19.50 5.91 9.87
N LYS A 8 18.76 5.30 10.81
CA LYS A 8 18.24 3.93 10.65
C LYS A 8 17.18 3.86 9.56
N PHE A 9 16.24 4.81 9.54
CA PHE A 9 15.21 4.91 8.50
C PHE A 9 15.84 5.12 7.12
N LYS A 10 16.79 6.04 7.02
CA LYS A 10 17.53 6.29 5.77
C LYS A 10 18.27 5.04 5.29
N LYS A 11 18.86 4.26 6.21
CA LYS A 11 19.53 3.00 5.87
C LYS A 11 18.56 1.93 5.35
N ILE A 12 17.36 1.83 5.93
CA ILE A 12 16.31 0.93 5.45
C ILE A 12 15.88 1.37 4.05
N GLU A 13 15.57 2.65 3.89
CA GLU A 13 15.15 3.24 2.63
C GLU A 13 16.18 3.02 1.50
N ILE A 14 17.45 3.28 1.76
CA ILE A 14 18.53 3.04 0.78
C ILE A 14 18.60 1.57 0.40
N LYS A 15 18.54 0.65 1.38
CA LYS A 15 18.57 -0.80 1.10
C LYS A 15 17.36 -1.26 0.30
N THR A 16 16.17 -0.74 0.64
CA THR A 16 14.93 -1.01 -0.10
C THR A 16 15.06 -0.50 -1.53
N GLY A 17 15.45 0.76 -1.72
CA GLY A 17 15.68 1.34 -3.04
C GLY A 17 16.72 0.56 -3.85
N GLU A 18 17.83 0.16 -3.25
CA GLU A 18 18.85 -0.66 -3.90
C GLU A 18 18.30 -2.01 -4.37
N PHE A 19 17.58 -2.72 -3.52
CA PHE A 19 17.05 -4.04 -3.85
C PHE A 19 15.95 -3.95 -4.93
N PHE A 20 14.97 -3.07 -4.74
CA PHE A 20 13.81 -2.97 -5.64
C PHE A 20 14.11 -2.23 -6.95
N SER A 21 15.15 -1.38 -6.99
CA SER A 21 15.60 -0.79 -8.27
C SER A 21 16.13 -1.82 -9.26
N LYS A 22 16.65 -2.96 -8.78
CA LYS A 22 17.16 -4.06 -9.60
C LYS A 22 16.06 -4.93 -10.23
N LEU A 23 14.82 -4.85 -9.74
CA LEU A 23 13.71 -5.68 -10.23
C LEU A 23 13.14 -5.20 -11.57
N GLY A 24 13.41 -3.94 -11.97
CA GLY A 24 13.03 -3.39 -13.27
C GLY A 24 11.91 -2.33 -13.27
N PRO A 25 10.86 -2.39 -12.42
CA PRO A 25 9.82 -1.36 -12.42
C PRO A 25 10.36 0.04 -12.09
N THR A 26 9.81 1.04 -12.76
CA THR A 26 10.03 2.46 -12.46
C THR A 26 9.26 2.86 -11.19
N PRO A 27 9.63 3.97 -10.52
CA PRO A 27 8.90 4.46 -9.35
C PRO A 27 7.39 4.59 -9.60
N ASN A 28 6.99 5.27 -10.69
CA ASN A 28 5.58 5.42 -11.04
C ASN A 28 4.87 4.08 -11.30
N GLN A 29 5.58 3.05 -11.75
CA GLN A 29 4.98 1.72 -11.88
C GLN A 29 4.74 1.09 -10.51
N TYR A 30 5.64 1.25 -9.54
CA TYR A 30 5.39 0.82 -8.16
C TYR A 30 4.15 1.52 -7.56
N THR A 31 4.00 2.83 -7.77
CA THR A 31 2.80 3.60 -7.39
C THR A 31 1.52 3.05 -8.04
N LEU A 32 1.57 2.67 -9.32
CA LEU A 32 0.40 2.09 -9.99
C LEU A 32 0.09 0.66 -9.50
N ILE A 33 1.12 -0.12 -9.16
CA ILE A 33 0.94 -1.46 -8.59
C ILE A 33 0.38 -1.37 -7.17
N SER A 34 0.78 -0.38 -6.36
CA SER A 34 0.20 -0.15 -5.02
C SER A 34 -1.31 0.12 -5.12
N LEU A 35 -1.72 0.98 -6.06
CA LEU A 35 -3.13 1.26 -6.33
C LEU A 35 -3.90 0.01 -6.78
N PHE A 36 -3.29 -0.84 -7.64
CA PHE A 36 -3.90 -2.11 -8.04
C PHE A 36 -4.16 -3.03 -6.83
N PHE A 37 -3.21 -3.13 -5.90
CA PHE A 37 -3.40 -3.92 -4.68
C PHE A 37 -4.45 -3.33 -3.74
N ALA A 38 -4.59 -2.00 -3.68
CA ALA A 38 -5.68 -1.37 -2.93
C ALA A 38 -7.06 -1.73 -3.52
N ILE A 39 -7.19 -1.81 -4.86
CA ILE A 39 -8.41 -2.27 -5.53
C ILE A 39 -8.70 -3.74 -5.20
N LEU A 40 -7.67 -4.60 -5.18
CA LEU A 40 -7.84 -5.99 -4.75
C LEU A 40 -8.30 -6.08 -3.28
N ALA A 41 -7.69 -5.30 -2.39
CA ALA A 41 -8.11 -5.25 -0.99
C ALA A 41 -9.59 -4.85 -0.87
N PHE A 42 -10.00 -3.80 -1.59
CA PHE A 42 -11.41 -3.38 -1.66
C PHE A 42 -12.33 -4.47 -2.19
N TYR A 43 -11.95 -5.16 -3.26
CA TYR A 43 -12.73 -6.27 -3.80
C TYR A 43 -13.00 -7.34 -2.73
N PHE A 44 -11.99 -7.74 -1.95
CA PHE A 44 -12.16 -8.72 -0.88
C PHE A 44 -12.98 -8.18 0.31
N LEU A 45 -12.92 -6.87 0.61
CA LEU A 45 -13.78 -6.24 1.61
C LEU A 45 -15.26 -6.30 1.21
N ILE A 46 -15.59 -6.06 -0.06
CA ILE A 46 -17.00 -5.98 -0.51
C ILE A 46 -17.61 -7.32 -0.94
N LYS A 47 -16.77 -8.33 -1.23
CA LYS A 47 -17.22 -9.60 -1.83
C LYS A 47 -18.13 -10.42 -0.91
N ASN A 48 -17.93 -10.35 0.40
CA ASN A 48 -18.70 -11.09 1.39
C ASN A 48 -19.28 -10.15 2.46
N PRO A 49 -20.36 -9.40 2.17
CA PRO A 49 -20.99 -8.49 3.12
C PRO A 49 -21.68 -9.21 4.30
N SER A 50 -21.64 -10.54 4.37
CA SER A 50 -22.15 -11.30 5.52
C SER A 50 -21.31 -11.11 6.79
N THR A 51 -20.05 -10.68 6.67
CA THR A 51 -19.24 -10.22 7.81
C THR A 51 -19.69 -8.89 8.38
N ALA A 52 -20.47 -8.12 7.62
CA ALA A 52 -20.87 -6.76 7.96
C ALA A 52 -22.04 -6.66 8.93
N LYS A 53 -22.83 -7.73 9.01
CA LYS A 53 -23.92 -7.82 9.96
C LYS A 53 -23.35 -8.44 11.22
N GLY A 54 -22.80 -7.60 12.10
CA GLY A 54 -22.20 -7.95 13.39
C GLY A 54 -23.10 -8.77 14.32
N GLY A 55 -23.32 -10.03 13.96
CA GLY A 55 -24.31 -10.91 14.56
C GLY A 55 -24.07 -12.35 14.16
N ASP A 56 -22.87 -12.87 14.43
CA ASP A 56 -22.79 -14.13 15.18
C ASP A 56 -21.40 -14.33 15.79
N GLU A 57 -21.40 -14.76 17.03
CA GLU A 57 -20.29 -14.78 17.98
C GLU A 57 -19.34 -15.97 17.75
N ARG A 58 -19.17 -16.38 16.49
CA ARG A 58 -18.26 -17.46 16.11
C ARG A 58 -17.09 -16.86 15.37
N MET A 59 -15.99 -16.78 16.11
CA MET A 59 -14.61 -16.50 15.70
C MET A 59 -14.16 -17.43 14.55
N PHE A 60 -14.75 -17.28 13.37
CA PHE A 60 -14.17 -17.73 12.12
C PHE A 60 -13.54 -16.51 11.50
N ILE A 61 -12.20 -16.51 11.40
CA ILE A 61 -11.53 -15.43 10.67
C ILE A 61 -11.89 -15.63 9.20
N ASP A 62 -12.66 -14.70 8.65
CA ASP A 62 -13.02 -14.74 7.24
C ASP A 62 -11.77 -14.62 6.38
N ILE A 63 -11.56 -15.64 5.55
CA ILE A 63 -10.42 -15.70 4.63
C ILE A 63 -10.37 -14.44 3.76
N ASP A 64 -11.52 -13.89 3.36
CA ASP A 64 -11.56 -12.66 2.58
C ASP A 64 -11.08 -11.43 3.38
N LEU A 65 -11.34 -11.32 4.68
CA LEU A 65 -10.81 -10.22 5.51
C LEU A 65 -9.29 -10.33 5.69
N ILE A 66 -8.78 -11.55 5.86
CA ILE A 66 -7.32 -11.80 5.87
C ILE A 66 -6.71 -11.39 4.53
N LEU A 67 -7.33 -11.78 3.41
CA LEU A 67 -6.85 -11.44 2.08
C LEU A 67 -6.89 -9.94 1.84
N ALA A 68 -7.96 -9.25 2.25
CA ALA A 68 -8.05 -7.79 2.19
C ALA A 68 -6.91 -7.13 2.97
N LEU A 69 -6.63 -7.59 4.19
CA LEU A 69 -5.51 -7.11 5.00
C LEU A 69 -4.16 -7.34 4.32
N ILE A 70 -3.93 -8.54 3.77
CA ILE A 70 -2.69 -8.86 3.04
C ILE A 70 -2.50 -7.92 1.86
N PHE A 71 -3.54 -7.71 1.04
CA PHE A 71 -3.43 -6.82 -0.13
C PHE A 71 -3.26 -5.35 0.26
N PHE A 72 -3.88 -4.90 1.36
CA PHE A 72 -3.66 -3.56 1.89
C PHE A 72 -2.22 -3.37 2.40
N LEU A 73 -1.66 -4.36 3.10
CA LEU A 73 -0.26 -4.34 3.54
C LEU A 73 0.70 -4.35 2.34
N LEU A 74 0.37 -5.08 1.27
CA LEU A 74 1.15 -5.05 0.03
C LEU A 74 1.08 -3.68 -0.65
N ALA A 75 -0.10 -3.05 -0.71
CA ALA A 75 -0.27 -1.71 -1.27
C ALA A 75 0.59 -0.68 -0.51
N THR A 76 0.48 -0.64 0.81
CA THR A 76 1.26 0.28 1.67
C THR A 76 2.77 0.01 1.64
N LEU A 77 3.19 -1.24 1.48
CA LEU A 77 4.61 -1.58 1.29
C LEU A 77 5.14 -1.08 -0.06
N LEU A 78 4.35 -1.22 -1.13
CA LEU A 78 4.74 -0.79 -2.48
C LEU A 78 4.81 0.72 -2.61
N ASP A 79 3.90 1.43 -1.94
CA ASP A 79 3.92 2.88 -1.78
C ASP A 79 5.24 3.35 -1.14
N PHE A 80 5.65 2.72 -0.03
CA PHE A 80 6.98 3.00 0.53
C PHE A 80 8.14 2.68 -0.42
N ILE A 81 8.03 1.60 -1.21
CA ILE A 81 9.06 1.16 -2.16
C ILE A 81 9.22 2.18 -3.30
N ASP A 82 8.14 2.77 -3.82
CA ASP A 82 8.23 3.68 -4.96
C ASP A 82 9.12 4.89 -4.66
N GLY A 83 8.95 5.49 -3.47
CA GLY A 83 9.70 6.64 -3.02
C GLY A 83 11.15 6.27 -2.70
N ALA A 84 11.37 5.09 -2.12
CA ALA A 84 12.71 4.56 -1.88
C ALA A 84 13.47 4.32 -3.20
N VAL A 85 12.80 3.75 -4.21
CA VAL A 85 13.38 3.53 -5.55
C VAL A 85 13.62 4.86 -6.26
N ALA A 86 12.69 5.82 -6.18
CA ALA A 86 12.85 7.15 -6.77
C ALA A 86 14.09 7.88 -6.20
N ARG A 87 14.23 7.90 -4.87
CA ARG A 87 15.35 8.50 -4.15
C ARG A 87 16.67 7.80 -4.46
N PHE A 88 16.69 6.46 -4.42
CA PHE A 88 17.91 5.69 -4.68
C PHE A 88 18.39 5.83 -6.14
N THR A 89 17.46 5.83 -7.11
CA THR A 89 17.80 5.93 -8.54
C THR A 89 17.96 7.37 -9.04
N GLN A 90 17.79 8.37 -8.16
CA GLN A 90 17.78 9.79 -8.51
C GLN A 90 16.76 10.14 -9.62
N ARG A 91 15.62 9.43 -9.63
CA ARG A 91 14.53 9.60 -10.61
C ARG A 91 13.32 10.32 -10.03
N GLU A 92 13.48 11.02 -8.92
CA GLU A 92 12.43 11.87 -8.37
C GLU A 92 12.06 12.99 -9.35
N THR A 93 10.77 13.11 -9.62
CA THR A 93 10.24 14.19 -10.48
C THR A 93 9.01 14.81 -9.84
N LYS A 94 8.76 16.09 -10.12
CA LYS A 94 7.55 16.79 -9.64
C LYS A 94 6.26 16.10 -10.09
N LYS A 95 6.26 15.55 -11.31
CA LYS A 95 5.11 14.80 -11.85
C LYS A 95 4.90 13.47 -11.12
N GLY A 96 5.99 12.74 -10.83
CA GLY A 96 5.93 11.50 -10.06
C GLY A 96 5.43 11.73 -8.64
N ALA A 97 5.97 12.74 -7.94
CA ALA A 97 5.50 13.11 -6.61
C ALA A 97 4.01 13.52 -6.59
N TYR A 98 3.54 14.20 -7.64
CA TYR A 98 2.11 14.54 -7.76
C TYR A 98 1.24 13.30 -8.01
N LEU A 99 1.70 12.36 -8.86
CA LEU A 99 1.02 11.10 -9.09
C LEU A 99 0.93 10.28 -7.80
N ASP A 100 2.04 10.14 -7.08
CA ASP A 100 2.15 9.48 -5.77
C ASP A 100 1.13 10.04 -4.77
N THR A 101 1.14 11.36 -4.57
CA THR A 101 0.17 12.04 -3.69
C THR A 101 -1.29 11.82 -4.12
N ILE A 102 -1.59 11.76 -5.42
CA ILE A 102 -2.94 11.46 -5.91
C ILE A 102 -3.31 10.02 -5.59
N CYS A 103 -2.44 9.07 -5.95
CA CYS A 103 -2.64 7.65 -5.71
C CYS A 103 -2.86 7.35 -4.23
N ASP A 104 -2.10 7.98 -3.34
CA ASP A 104 -2.30 7.94 -1.88
C ASP A 104 -3.74 8.25 -1.47
N ARG A 105 -4.31 9.35 -1.99
CA ARG A 105 -5.69 9.75 -1.67
C ARG A 105 -6.70 8.74 -2.21
N TYR A 106 -6.45 8.15 -3.37
CA TYR A 106 -7.29 7.10 -3.93
C TYR A 106 -7.20 5.80 -3.13
N VAL A 107 -6.00 5.37 -2.74
CA VAL A 107 -5.79 4.18 -1.89
C VAL A 107 -6.54 4.35 -0.58
N GLU A 108 -6.38 5.49 0.11
CA GLU A 108 -7.10 5.79 1.34
C GLU A 108 -8.63 5.78 1.13
N GLY A 109 -9.12 6.46 0.09
CA GLY A 109 -10.55 6.51 -0.23
C GLY A 109 -11.15 5.15 -0.59
N ILE A 110 -10.44 4.32 -1.35
CA ILE A 110 -10.85 2.96 -1.73
C ILE A 110 -10.97 2.06 -0.50
N ILE A 111 -9.99 2.12 0.41
CA ILE A 111 -10.00 1.31 1.63
C ILE A 111 -11.11 1.77 2.59
N LEU A 112 -11.26 3.08 2.81
CA LEU A 112 -12.34 3.62 3.63
C LEU A 112 -13.73 3.28 3.06
N LEU A 113 -13.87 3.35 1.73
CA LEU A 113 -15.09 2.91 1.05
C LEU A 113 -15.34 1.41 1.28
N GLY A 114 -14.30 0.57 1.24
CA GLY A 114 -14.41 -0.86 1.52
C GLY A 114 -14.90 -1.15 2.94
N PHE A 115 -14.39 -0.41 3.93
CA PHE A 115 -14.83 -0.52 5.32
C PHE A 115 -16.31 -0.16 5.53
N LEU A 116 -16.94 0.62 4.65
CA LEU A 116 -18.39 0.92 4.73
C LEU A 116 -19.26 -0.32 4.43
N PHE A 117 -18.71 -1.33 3.77
CA PHE A 117 -19.39 -2.57 3.44
C PHE A 117 -19.05 -3.73 4.39
N LEU A 118 -18.18 -3.48 5.39
CA LEU A 118 -18.11 -4.26 6.62
C LEU A 118 -19.11 -3.72 7.65
#